data_AF-A0A317ZEV4-F1
#
_entry.id   AF-A0A317ZEV4-F1
#
_cell.length_a   1.000
_cell.length_b   1.000
_cell.length_c   1.000
_cell.angle_alpha   90.00
_cell.angle_beta   90.00
_cell.angle_gamma   90.00
#
_symmetry.space_group_name_H-M   'P 1'
#
loop_
_entity.id
_entity.type
_entity.pdbx_description
1 polymer ?
#
loop_
_entity_poly.entity_id
_entity_poly.type
_entity_poly.pdbx_seq_one_letter_code
_entity_poly.pdbx_strand_id
1 'polypeptide(L)'
;MNQSSNCDFSSPESVTRSFIESMHQWEIESEQERRAARKTDDPASYQSKSMEKMNEIFLAFCTPKERKYGRQGSFQHPPEYDPEKEKITKTKEEGNLAQVESEREAILRGGKYRYILKRMNERWLIDRLEHNDLDTWKPHIL
;
A
#
# COMPACT_ATOMS: atom_id res chain seq x y z
N MET A 1 -14.46 -16.72 -1.55
CA MET A 1 -13.57 -17.19 -0.47
C MET A 1 -12.83 -15.97 0.02
N ASN A 2 -13.23 -15.41 1.15
CA ASN A 2 -12.58 -14.24 1.74
C ASN A 2 -11.32 -14.73 2.45
N GLN A 3 -10.14 -14.44 1.90
CA GLN A 3 -8.92 -14.53 2.68
C GLN A 3 -8.90 -13.32 3.61
N SER A 4 -9.39 -13.51 4.83
CA SER A 4 -9.12 -12.58 5.92
C SER A 4 -7.62 -12.66 6.20
N SER A 5 -6.87 -11.67 5.75
CA SER A 5 -5.46 -11.49 6.10
C SER A 5 -5.35 -11.44 7.63
N ASN A 6 -4.72 -12.45 8.23
CA ASN A 6 -4.33 -12.43 9.65
C ASN A 6 -3.21 -11.39 9.82
N CYS A 7 -3.53 -10.11 9.68
CA CYS A 7 -2.59 -9.03 9.96
C CYS A 7 -2.41 -8.95 11.48
N ASP A 8 -1.19 -9.20 11.93
CA ASP A 8 -0.79 -8.94 13.31
C ASP A 8 -0.45 -7.45 13.43
N PHE A 9 -1.41 -6.65 13.89
CA PHE A 9 -1.23 -5.21 14.09
C PHE A 9 -0.22 -4.86 15.20
N SER A 10 0.27 -5.84 15.97
CA SER A 10 1.36 -5.63 16.94
C SER A 10 2.75 -5.70 16.31
N SER A 11 2.86 -6.18 15.06
CA SER A 11 4.10 -6.27 14.30
C SER A 11 4.11 -5.26 13.14
N PRO A 12 5.06 -4.32 13.08
CA PRO A 12 5.13 -3.35 11.98
C PRO A 12 5.46 -4.04 10.64
N GLU A 13 6.20 -5.13 10.69
CA GLU A 13 6.49 -5.97 9.52
C GLU A 13 5.22 -6.64 8.98
N SER A 14 4.40 -7.23 9.86
CA SER A 14 3.12 -7.84 9.45
C SER A 14 2.17 -6.81 8.86
N VAL A 15 2.04 -5.64 9.48
CA VAL A 15 1.24 -4.52 8.95
C VAL A 15 1.71 -4.10 7.55
N THR A 16 3.02 -4.01 7.34
CA THR A 16 3.59 -3.62 6.05
C THR A 16 3.32 -4.67 4.97
N ARG A 17 3.54 -5.96 5.25
CA ARG A 17 3.21 -7.05 4.30
C ARG A 17 1.73 -7.07 3.95
N SER A 18 0.85 -7.03 4.95
CA SER A 18 -0.59 -7.05 4.73
C SER A 18 -1.09 -5.82 3.96
N PHE A 19 -0.46 -4.65 4.15
CA PHE A 19 -0.75 -3.48 3.32
C PHE A 19 -0.34 -3.70 1.86
N ILE A 20 0.87 -4.20 1.59
CA ILE A 20 1.36 -4.50 0.23
C ILE A 20 0.44 -5.52 -0.46
N GLU A 21 0.08 -6.59 0.24
CA GLU A 21 -0.85 -7.63 -0.26
C GLU A 21 -2.24 -7.04 -0.57
N SER A 22 -2.78 -6.23 0.34
CA SER A 22 -4.10 -5.61 0.16
C SER A 22 -4.10 -4.64 -1.03
N MET A 23 -3.03 -3.84 -1.18
CA MET A 23 -2.87 -2.95 -2.31
C MET A 23 -2.70 -3.72 -3.63
N HIS A 24 -1.91 -4.79 -3.65
CA HIS A 24 -1.75 -5.65 -4.82
C HIS A 24 -3.09 -6.23 -5.28
N GLN A 25 -3.84 -6.81 -4.35
CA GLN A 25 -5.16 -7.39 -4.64
C GLN A 25 -6.12 -6.32 -5.17
N TRP A 26 -6.13 -5.14 -4.55
CA TRP A 26 -6.93 -4.02 -5.01
C TRP A 26 -6.56 -3.56 -6.43
N GLU A 27 -5.28 -3.50 -6.79
CA GLU A 27 -4.85 -3.13 -8.16
C GLU A 27 -5.31 -4.18 -9.19
N ILE A 28 -5.21 -5.46 -8.87
CA ILE A 28 -5.69 -6.55 -9.73
C ILE A 28 -7.19 -6.46 -9.95
N GLU A 29 -7.96 -6.34 -8.87
CA GLU A 29 -9.43 -6.25 -8.94
C GLU A 29 -9.88 -5.00 -9.68
N SER A 30 -9.24 -3.86 -9.41
CA SER A 30 -9.60 -2.60 -10.06
C SER A 30 -9.30 -2.64 -11.56
N GLU A 31 -8.21 -3.30 -11.98
CA GLU A 31 -7.94 -3.52 -13.41
C GLU A 31 -8.97 -4.45 -14.06
N GLN A 32 -9.41 -5.50 -13.37
CA GLN A 32 -10.48 -6.38 -13.86
C GLN A 32 -11.81 -5.63 -14.01
N GLU A 33 -12.19 -4.84 -13.01
CA GLU A 33 -13.40 -4.01 -13.02
C GLU A 33 -13.32 -2.96 -14.14
N ARG A 34 -12.18 -2.30 -14.31
CA ARG A 34 -11.93 -1.34 -15.41
C ARG A 34 -12.06 -1.99 -16.78
N ARG A 35 -11.55 -3.21 -16.97
CA ARG A 35 -11.70 -3.97 -18.23
C ARG A 35 -13.15 -4.37 -18.49
N ALA A 36 -13.91 -4.70 -17.44
CA ALA A 36 -15.33 -5.00 -17.56
C ALA A 36 -16.15 -3.74 -17.91
N ALA A 37 -15.94 -2.64 -17.19
CA ALA A 37 -16.63 -1.36 -17.40
C ALA A 37 -16.44 -0.81 -18.82
N ARG A 38 -15.25 -0.97 -19.41
CA ARG A 38 -14.96 -0.60 -20.82
C ARG A 38 -15.86 -1.28 -21.86
N LYS A 39 -16.57 -2.35 -21.50
CA LYS A 39 -17.51 -3.07 -22.37
C LYS A 39 -18.98 -2.66 -22.12
N THR A 40 -19.20 -1.65 -21.27
CA THR A 40 -20.51 -1.12 -20.90
C THR A 40 -20.66 0.31 -21.40
N ASP A 41 -21.87 0.86 -21.30
CA ASP A 41 -22.15 2.25 -21.68
C ASP A 41 -21.55 3.29 -20.71
N ASP A 42 -21.05 2.86 -19.54
CA ASP A 42 -20.33 3.70 -18.58
C ASP A 42 -18.94 3.13 -18.26
N PRO A 43 -17.91 3.48 -19.06
CA PRO A 43 -16.52 3.07 -18.83
C PRO A 43 -15.89 3.61 -17.54
N ALA A 44 -16.52 4.60 -16.87
CA ALA A 44 -16.01 5.20 -15.65
C ALA A 44 -16.62 4.61 -14.37
N SER A 45 -17.67 3.79 -14.49
CA SER A 45 -18.39 3.15 -13.37
C SER A 45 -17.52 2.41 -12.35
N TYR A 46 -16.33 1.91 -12.75
CA TYR A 46 -15.39 1.24 -11.84
C TYR A 46 -14.72 2.19 -10.83
N GLN A 47 -14.62 3.48 -11.13
CA GLN A 47 -13.76 4.42 -10.38
C GLN A 47 -14.20 4.57 -8.93
N SER A 48 -15.51 4.76 -8.69
CA SER A 48 -16.05 4.94 -7.34
C SER A 48 -15.80 3.72 -6.46
N LYS A 49 -16.02 2.52 -7.02
CA LYS A 49 -15.80 1.25 -6.31
C LYS A 49 -14.32 1.00 -6.02
N SER A 50 -13.45 1.29 -6.99
CA SER A 50 -12.00 1.20 -6.80
C SER A 50 -11.54 2.17 -5.70
N MET A 51 -12.03 3.42 -5.70
CA MET A 51 -11.70 4.41 -4.68
C MET A 51 -12.20 4.00 -3.28
N GLU A 52 -13.41 3.46 -3.17
CA GLU A 52 -13.97 2.98 -1.90
C GLU A 52 -13.11 1.86 -1.28
N LYS A 53 -12.77 0.83 -2.06
CA LYS A 53 -11.90 -0.26 -1.60
C LYS A 53 -10.53 0.22 -1.15
N MET A 54 -9.92 1.14 -1.90
CA MET A 54 -8.63 1.74 -1.51
C MET A 54 -8.74 2.53 -0.20
N ASN A 55 -9.84 3.26 -0.01
CA ASN A 55 -10.10 3.99 1.23
C ASN A 55 -10.25 3.03 2.42
N GLU A 56 -10.91 1.88 2.25
CA GLU A 56 -11.01 0.85 3.28
C GLU A 56 -9.63 0.32 3.70
N ILE A 57 -8.74 0.05 2.74
CA ILE A 57 -7.34 -0.35 3.01
C ILE A 57 -6.64 0.76 3.80
N PHE A 58 -6.79 2.02 3.39
CA PHE A 58 -6.15 3.15 4.04
C PHE A 58 -6.66 3.37 5.47
N LEU A 59 -7.95 3.14 5.72
CA LEU A 59 -8.55 3.20 7.05
C LEU A 59 -8.05 2.05 7.94
N ALA A 60 -7.79 0.87 7.36
CA ALA A 60 -7.34 -0.30 8.10
C ALA A 60 -5.86 -0.23 8.53
N PHE A 61 -4.98 0.24 7.62
CA PHE A 61 -3.53 0.09 7.78
C PHE A 61 -2.77 1.38 8.06
N CYS A 62 -3.38 2.55 7.90
CA CYS A 62 -2.65 3.81 7.99
C CYS A 62 -3.20 4.74 9.07
N THR A 63 -2.38 5.73 9.46
CA THR A 63 -2.79 6.74 10.44
C THR A 63 -3.93 7.62 9.90
N PRO A 64 -4.92 8.00 10.74
CA PRO A 64 -6.01 8.88 10.33
C PRO A 64 -5.53 10.32 10.21
N LYS A 65 -5.07 10.71 9.02
CA LYS A 65 -4.68 12.08 8.69
C LYS A 65 -4.98 12.40 7.25
N GLU A 66 -5.18 13.68 6.97
CA GLU A 66 -5.27 14.18 5.60
C GLU A 66 -3.94 13.92 4.87
N ARG A 67 -4.01 13.24 3.72
CA ARG A 67 -2.84 12.96 2.89
C ARG A 67 -2.78 13.96 1.76
N LYS A 68 -1.88 14.93 1.89
CA LYS A 68 -1.56 15.89 0.81
C LYS A 68 -1.20 15.20 -0.50
N TYR A 69 -0.66 13.98 -0.44
CA TYR A 69 -0.29 13.13 -1.57
C TYR A 69 -0.82 11.69 -1.36
N GLY A 70 -2.13 11.50 -1.15
CA GLY A 70 -2.71 10.15 -1.20
C GLY A 70 -2.96 9.71 -2.65
N ARG A 71 -2.92 8.40 -2.95
CA ARG A 71 -3.48 7.89 -4.22
C ARG A 71 -4.94 8.35 -4.39
N GLN A 72 -5.28 8.92 -5.54
CA GLN A 72 -6.64 9.36 -5.90
C GLN A 72 -7.46 8.23 -6.56
N GLY A 73 -7.32 7.00 -6.06
CA GLY A 73 -7.92 5.81 -6.70
C GLY A 73 -7.20 5.36 -7.98
N SER A 74 -6.04 5.93 -8.29
CA SER A 74 -5.22 5.54 -9.43
C SER A 74 -4.42 4.27 -9.14
N PHE A 75 -4.47 3.30 -10.06
CA PHE A 75 -3.70 2.07 -10.06
C PHE A 75 -3.03 1.86 -11.43
N GLN A 76 -2.06 0.96 -11.50
CA GLN A 76 -1.32 0.67 -12.74
C GLN A 76 -1.49 -0.79 -13.19
N HIS A 77 -1.19 -1.05 -14.45
CA HIS A 77 -1.07 -2.41 -14.98
C HIS A 77 0.27 -2.52 -15.76
N PRO A 78 1.17 -3.45 -15.38
CA PRO A 78 1.08 -4.41 -14.26
C PRO A 78 0.96 -3.72 -12.88
N PRO A 79 0.48 -4.44 -11.84
CA PRO A 79 0.39 -3.90 -10.48
C PRO A 79 1.72 -3.30 -10.02
N GLU A 80 1.64 -2.18 -9.33
CA GLU A 80 2.80 -1.54 -8.71
C GLU A 80 3.21 -2.29 -7.44
N TYR A 81 2.24 -2.66 -6.61
CA TYR A 81 2.48 -3.51 -5.44
C TYR A 81 2.50 -4.96 -5.90
N ASP A 82 3.44 -5.76 -5.39
CA ASP A 82 3.53 -7.20 -5.68
C ASP A 82 4.24 -7.90 -4.51
N PRO A 83 3.54 -8.71 -3.68
CA PRO A 83 4.14 -9.35 -2.51
C PRO A 83 5.22 -10.37 -2.85
N GLU A 84 5.24 -10.89 -4.09
CA GLU A 84 6.29 -11.82 -4.55
C GLU A 84 7.56 -11.06 -4.97
N LYS A 85 7.41 -9.78 -5.37
CA LYS A 85 8.51 -8.93 -5.86
C LYS A 85 8.91 -7.80 -4.93
N GLU A 86 8.20 -7.60 -3.82
CA GLU A 86 8.55 -6.63 -2.78
C GLU A 86 8.90 -7.35 -1.48
N LYS A 87 10.19 -7.38 -1.14
CA LYS A 87 10.71 -8.10 0.03
C LYS A 87 11.05 -7.11 1.14
N ILE A 88 10.58 -7.39 2.35
CA ILE A 88 11.05 -6.66 3.53
C ILE A 88 12.50 -7.07 3.81
N THR A 89 13.38 -6.07 3.88
CA THR A 89 14.82 -6.27 4.07
C THR A 89 15.27 -5.90 5.48
N LYS A 90 14.53 -5.02 6.18
CA LYS A 90 14.89 -4.58 7.52
C LYS A 90 13.67 -4.02 8.27
N THR A 91 13.60 -4.31 9.56
CA THR A 91 12.63 -3.70 10.48
C THR A 91 13.40 -3.11 11.67
N LYS A 92 13.13 -1.85 12.02
CA LYS A 92 13.66 -1.19 13.21
C LYS A 92 12.52 -0.54 13.99
N GLU A 93 12.39 -0.88 15.25
CA GLU A 93 11.44 -0.27 16.19
C GLU A 93 12.18 0.64 17.18
N GLU A 94 11.60 1.80 17.46
CA GLU A 94 12.13 2.78 18.42
C GLU A 94 10.95 3.45 19.14
N GLY A 95 10.56 2.88 20.28
CA GLY A 95 9.41 3.34 21.06
C GLY A 95 8.09 3.19 20.29
N ASN A 96 7.43 4.31 19.99
CA ASN A 96 6.16 4.35 19.24
C ASN A 96 6.35 4.61 17.73
N LEU A 97 7.57 4.48 17.22
CA LEU A 97 7.92 4.64 15.82
C LEU A 97 8.58 3.36 15.31
N ALA A 98 8.24 2.93 14.10
CA ALA A 98 8.92 1.84 13.40
C ALA A 98 9.28 2.25 11.97
N GLN A 99 10.37 1.69 11.47
CA GLN A 99 10.83 1.82 10.09
C GLN A 99 10.94 0.42 9.51
N VAL A 100 10.17 0.15 8.45
CA VAL A 100 10.22 -1.11 7.71
C VAL A 100 10.74 -0.78 6.32
N GLU A 101 11.92 -1.27 6.00
CA GLU A 101 12.53 -1.14 4.68
C GLU A 101 12.17 -2.34 3.82
N SER A 102 11.80 -2.08 2.57
CA SER A 102 11.57 -3.11 1.55
C SER A 102 12.35 -2.80 0.27
N GLU A 103 12.54 -3.82 -0.55
CA GLU A 103 13.11 -3.70 -1.89
C GLU A 103 12.15 -4.31 -2.90
N ARG A 104 11.78 -3.50 -3.90
CA ARG A 104 10.84 -3.86 -4.96
C ARG A 104 11.57 -4.14 -6.27
N GLU A 105 11.38 -5.33 -6.80
CA GLU A 105 11.88 -5.77 -8.11
C GLU A 105 10.88 -5.36 -9.22
N ALA A 106 11.03 -4.14 -9.78
CA ALA A 106 10.19 -3.65 -10.88
C ALA A 106 10.97 -2.78 -11.88
N ILE A 107 10.58 -2.81 -13.16
CA ILE A 107 11.20 -2.00 -14.23
C ILE A 107 10.96 -0.50 -14.01
N LEU A 108 9.75 -0.15 -13.58
CA LEU A 108 9.36 1.21 -13.21
C LEU A 108 9.00 1.19 -11.73
N ARG A 109 9.43 2.21 -10.97
CA ARG A 109 9.19 2.31 -9.52
C ARG A 109 9.68 1.08 -8.75
N GLY A 110 10.75 0.44 -9.23
CA GLY A 110 11.54 -0.50 -8.43
C GLY A 110 12.52 0.25 -7.52
N GLY A 111 13.18 -0.48 -6.63
CA GLY A 111 14.17 0.07 -5.72
C GLY A 111 13.77 -0.06 -4.25
N LYS A 112 14.40 0.75 -3.39
CA LYS A 112 14.26 0.64 -1.94
C LYS A 112 13.19 1.59 -1.42
N TYR A 113 12.32 1.05 -0.59
CA TYR A 113 11.24 1.75 0.07
C TYR A 113 11.39 1.67 1.57
N ARG A 114 10.86 2.68 2.27
CA ARG A 114 10.80 2.70 3.73
C ARG A 114 9.43 3.16 4.17
N TYR A 115 8.70 2.25 4.81
CA TYR A 115 7.46 2.52 5.48
C TYR A 115 7.76 3.01 6.88
N ILE A 116 7.24 4.19 7.22
CA ILE A 116 7.31 4.75 8.56
C ILE A 116 5.98 4.48 9.23
N LEU A 117 6.00 3.73 10.33
CA LEU A 117 4.81 3.37 11.10
C LEU A 117 4.83 4.04 12.46
N LYS A 118 3.64 4.36 12.97
CA LYS A 118 3.42 4.85 14.33
C LYS A 118 2.55 3.88 15.10
N ARG A 119 2.85 3.73 16.38
CA ARG A 119 2.01 2.95 17.30
C ARG A 119 0.89 3.83 17.85
N MET A 120 -0.35 3.43 17.62
CA MET A 120 -1.57 4.11 18.09
C MET A 120 -2.54 3.06 18.62
N ASN A 121 -3.04 3.23 19.84
CA ASN A 121 -3.98 2.29 20.47
C ASN A 121 -3.50 0.82 20.35
N GLU A 122 -2.23 0.61 20.70
CA GLU A 122 -1.54 -0.70 20.64
C GLU A 122 -1.35 -1.31 19.24
N ARG A 123 -1.74 -0.61 18.17
CA ARG A 123 -1.60 -1.04 16.78
C ARG A 123 -0.55 -0.22 16.04
N TRP A 124 0.24 -0.87 15.19
CA TRP A 124 1.08 -0.18 14.22
C TRP A 124 0.25 0.26 13.01
N LEU A 125 0.45 1.50 12.57
CA LEU A 125 -0.21 2.09 11.42
C LEU A 125 0.81 2.84 10.56
N ILE A 126 0.71 2.69 9.24
CA ILE A 126 1.56 3.38 8.26
C ILE A 126 1.25 4.87 8.29
N ASP A 127 2.26 5.67 8.60
CA ASP A 127 2.18 7.14 8.63
C ASP A 127 2.62 7.74 7.29
N ARG A 128 3.70 7.21 6.69
CA ARG A 128 4.21 7.67 5.39
C ARG A 128 5.10 6.62 4.73
N LEU A 129 5.28 6.77 3.42
CA LEU A 129 6.23 6.01 2.61
C LEU A 129 7.35 6.93 2.14
N GLU A 130 8.56 6.40 2.10
CA GLU A 130 9.73 7.05 1.54
C GLU A 130 10.33 6.13 0.47
N HIS A 131 10.87 6.71 -0.61
CA HIS A 131 11.62 6.01 -1.65
C HIS A 131 13.09 6.46 -1.59
N ASN A 132 14.02 5.52 -1.76
CA ASN A 132 15.43 5.82 -1.81
C ASN A 132 15.85 6.28 -3.21
N ASP A 133 16.30 7.52 -3.31
CA ASP A 133 16.85 8.10 -4.52
C ASP A 133 18.31 8.48 -4.26
N LEU A 134 19.24 7.74 -4.87
CA LEU A 134 20.70 7.93 -4.72
C LEU A 134 21.12 8.07 -3.24
N ASP A 135 20.80 7.06 -2.43
CA ASP A 135 21.06 6.99 -0.99
C ASP A 135 20.34 8.03 -0.12
N THR A 136 19.42 8.81 -0.71
CA THR A 136 18.58 9.77 0.03
C THR A 136 17.13 9.30 0.10
N TRP A 137 16.56 9.29 1.30
CA TRP A 137 15.14 8.98 1.49
C TRP A 137 14.27 10.20 1.19
N LYS A 138 13.37 10.05 0.21
CA LYS A 138 12.45 11.12 -0.19
C LYS A 138 11.01 10.68 0.05
N PRO A 139 10.12 11.59 0.51
CA PRO A 139 8.69 11.28 0.63
C PRO A 139 8.13 10.71 -0.67
N HIS A 140 7.35 9.63 -0.56
CA HIS A 140 6.66 9.00 -1.67
C HIS A 140 5.15 8.97 -1.45
N ILE A 141 4.41 8.83 -2.54
CA ILE A 141 2.96 8.67 -2.48
C ILE A 141 2.64 7.30 -1.89
N LEU A 142 1.65 7.22 -0.99
CA LEU A 142 1.05 5.96 -0.55
C LEU A 142 -0.05 5.57 -1.53
#